data_AF-A0A956DTQ6-F1
#
_entry.id   AF-A0A956DTQ6-F1
#
_cell.length_a   1.000
_cell.length_b   1.000
_cell.length_c   1.000
_cell.angle_alpha   90.00
_cell.angle_beta   90.00
_cell.angle_gamma   90.00
#
_symmetry.space_group_name_H-M   'P 1'
#
loop_
_entity.id
_entity.type
_entity.pdbx_description
1 polymer ?
#
loop_
_entity_poly.entity_id
_entity_poly.type
_entity_poly.pdbx_seq_one_letter_code
_entity_poly.pdbx_strand_id
1 'polypeptide(L)'
;MGSITEQCSVCHSSFDVTFRYQMEEREGGFVFFCSQDCLGRSQAAADDAEERATCDACAKRFTVTLASEVVYTEGRRRYACSMPCRKQLVAEAEGLRLGDIATAEPVAEPVAAPTPITAA
;
A
#
# COMPACT_ATOMS: atom_id res chain seq x y z
N MET A 1 33.29 23.50 16.23
CA MET A 1 32.56 23.62 14.95
C MET A 1 31.29 22.81 15.13
N GLY A 2 30.13 23.45 15.30
CA GLY A 2 28.88 22.71 15.43
C GLY A 2 28.43 22.25 14.07
N SER A 3 28.52 20.95 13.78
CA SER A 3 27.78 20.36 12.67
C SER A 3 26.33 20.19 13.12
N ILE A 4 25.39 20.47 12.22
CA ILE A 4 23.98 20.20 12.45
C ILE A 4 23.73 18.82 11.84
N THR A 5 23.34 17.86 12.68
CA THR A 5 23.03 16.49 12.24
C THR A 5 21.54 16.36 12.01
N GLU A 6 21.14 15.95 10.81
CA GLU A 6 19.74 15.80 10.39
C GLU A 6 19.50 14.43 9.73
N GLN A 7 18.23 14.09 9.53
CA GLN A 7 17.82 12.86 8.84
C GLN A 7 17.45 13.14 7.38
N CYS A 8 17.99 12.34 6.46
CA CYS A 8 17.64 12.43 5.05
C CYS A 8 16.16 12.08 4.82
N SER A 9 15.44 12.93 4.11
CA SER A 9 14.02 12.71 3.76
C SER A 9 13.79 11.55 2.79
N VAL A 10 14.83 11.08 2.11
CA VAL A 10 14.73 10.05 1.04
C VAL A 10 15.16 8.67 1.51
N CYS A 11 16.30 8.57 2.21
CA CYS A 11 16.86 7.30 2.68
C CYS A 11 16.85 7.13 4.20
N HIS A 12 16.43 8.17 4.95
CA HIS A 12 16.34 8.16 6.41
C HIS A 12 17.66 7.93 7.16
N SER A 13 18.81 8.07 6.50
CA SER A 13 20.10 8.06 7.18
C SER A 13 20.37 9.40 7.88
N SER A 14 21.02 9.35 9.04
CA SER A 14 21.53 10.54 9.73
C SER A 14 22.82 11.01 9.09
N PHE A 15 22.99 12.32 8.93
CA PHE A 15 24.18 12.92 8.33
C PHE A 15 24.41 14.35 8.81
N ASP A 16 25.65 14.84 8.68
CA ASP A 16 26.00 16.21 9.01
C ASP A 16 25.79 17.15 7.82
N VAL A 17 25.01 18.20 8.03
CA VAL A 17 24.75 19.25 7.02
C VAL A 17 26.01 20.10 6.87
N THR A 18 26.67 19.92 5.74
CA THR A 18 27.94 20.60 5.40
C THR A 18 27.79 21.46 4.15
N PHE A 19 26.87 21.09 3.25
CA PHE A 19 26.69 21.75 1.96
C PHE A 19 25.30 22.36 1.83
N ARG A 20 25.22 23.49 1.10
CA ARG A 20 23.98 24.24 0.93
C ARG A 20 22.87 23.46 0.22
N TYR A 21 23.21 22.52 -0.66
CA TYR A 21 22.22 21.69 -1.37
C TYR A 21 21.52 20.67 -0.47
N GLN A 22 22.07 20.39 0.71
CA GLN A 22 21.54 19.37 1.62
C GLN A 22 20.33 19.84 2.42
N MET A 23 19.94 21.11 2.28
CA MET A 23 18.81 21.74 2.96
C MET A 23 18.03 22.59 1.95
N GLU A 24 16.78 22.22 1.69
CA GLU A 24 15.84 23.01 0.89
C GLU A 24 14.62 23.39 1.72
N GLU A 25 14.03 24.54 1.40
CA GLU A 25 12.76 24.98 1.99
C GLU A 25 11.59 24.47 1.12
N ARG A 26 10.62 23.79 1.73
CA ARG A 26 9.39 23.31 1.07
C ARG A 26 8.20 23.56 2.00
N GLU A 27 7.14 24.18 1.47
CA GLU A 27 5.85 24.40 2.15
C GLU A 27 5.96 24.92 3.60
N GLY A 28 6.88 25.86 3.85
CA GLY A 28 7.08 26.44 5.19
C GLY A 28 7.86 25.56 6.18
N GLY A 29 8.47 24.47 5.70
CA GLY A 29 9.41 23.63 6.45
C GLY A 29 10.72 23.39 5.68
N PHE A 30 11.62 22.63 6.29
CA PHE A 30 12.90 22.24 5.69
C PHE A 30 12.93 20.75 5.38
N VAL A 31 13.44 20.41 4.21
CA VAL A 31 13.75 19.05 3.80
C VAL A 31 15.26 18.87 3.67
N PHE A 32 15.76 17.73 4.15
CA PHE A 32 17.18 17.44 4.20
C PHE A 32 17.56 16.27 3.28
N PHE A 33 18.74 16.35 2.65
CA PHE A 33 19.24 15.35 1.71
C PHE A 33 20.72 15.03 1.97
N CYS A 34 21.05 13.75 2.19
CA CYS A 34 22.42 13.35 2.53
C CYS A 34 23.40 13.42 1.34
N SER A 35 22.91 13.29 0.10
CA SER A 35 23.72 13.24 -1.12
C SER A 35 22.99 13.88 -2.31
N GLN A 36 23.75 14.22 -3.37
CA GLN A 36 23.16 14.70 -4.62
C GLN A 36 22.21 13.68 -5.26
N ASP A 37 22.45 12.38 -5.11
CA ASP A 37 21.52 11.33 -5.55
C ASP A 37 20.17 11.42 -4.84
N CYS A 38 20.15 11.67 -3.52
CA CYS A 38 18.91 11.83 -2.77
C CYS A 38 18.18 13.11 -3.17
N LEU A 39 18.91 14.21 -3.39
CA LEU A 39 18.34 15.44 -3.92
C LEU A 39 17.70 15.20 -5.30
N GLY A 40 18.42 14.59 -6.23
CA GLY A 40 17.93 14.24 -7.56
C GLY A 40 16.69 13.34 -7.54
N ARG A 41 16.65 12.34 -6.66
CA ARG A 41 15.46 11.49 -6.47
C ARG A 41 14.27 12.27 -5.93
N SER A 42 14.49 13.27 -5.08
CA SER A 42 13.43 14.11 -4.53
C SER A 42 12.87 15.12 -5.53
N GLN A 43 13.69 15.53 -6.51
CA GLN A 43 13.30 16.38 -7.64
C GLN A 43 12.58 15.56 -8.70
N ALA A 44 13.14 14.41 -9.10
CA ALA A 44 12.46 13.47 -9.99
C ALA A 44 11.09 13.06 -9.42
N ALA A 45 10.98 12.76 -8.13
CA ALA A 45 9.69 12.46 -7.51
C ALA A 45 8.72 13.65 -7.46
N ALA A 46 9.21 14.90 -7.55
CA ALA A 46 8.39 16.11 -7.62
C ALA A 46 7.98 16.44 -9.08
N ASP A 47 8.83 16.13 -10.06
CA ASP A 47 8.48 16.19 -11.48
C ASP A 47 7.51 15.04 -11.87
N ASP A 48 7.68 13.86 -11.25
CA ASP A 48 6.74 12.73 -11.24
C ASP A 48 5.60 12.92 -10.22
N ALA A 49 5.21 14.18 -9.97
CA ALA A 49 3.92 14.52 -9.36
C ALA A 49 2.76 14.39 -10.36
N GLU A 50 2.93 13.55 -11.40
CA GLU A 50 1.81 12.97 -12.13
C GLU A 50 0.97 12.17 -11.13
N GLU A 51 -0.16 12.77 -10.76
CA GLU A 51 -1.36 12.20 -10.12
C GLU A 51 -1.18 10.79 -9.53
N ARG A 52 -0.37 10.69 -8.46
CA ARG A 52 -0.15 9.42 -7.76
C ARG A 52 -1.42 9.05 -7.02
N ALA A 53 -2.16 8.09 -7.56
CA ALA A 53 -3.33 7.53 -6.90
C ALA A 53 -2.91 6.82 -5.61
N THR A 54 -3.79 6.86 -4.61
CA THR A 54 -3.63 6.08 -3.38
C THR A 54 -4.42 4.79 -3.52
N CYS A 55 -3.76 3.64 -3.31
CA CYS A 55 -4.42 2.34 -3.33
C CYS A 55 -5.46 2.26 -2.21
N ASP A 56 -6.72 1.97 -2.55
CA ASP A 56 -7.82 1.84 -1.58
C ASP A 56 -7.67 0.61 -0.67
N ALA A 57 -6.86 -0.38 -1.05
CA ALA A 57 -6.66 -1.61 -0.28
C ALA A 57 -5.50 -1.54 0.73
N CYS A 58 -4.40 -0.87 0.37
CA CYS A 58 -3.16 -0.88 1.16
C CYS A 58 -2.57 0.52 1.44
N ALA A 59 -3.26 1.58 1.04
CA ALA A 59 -2.86 2.98 1.20
C ALA A 59 -1.51 3.37 0.54
N LYS A 60 -0.91 2.49 -0.27
CA LYS A 60 0.32 2.80 -1.02
C LYS A 60 0.04 3.81 -2.13
N ARG A 61 0.88 4.85 -2.24
CA ARG A 61 0.88 5.78 -3.38
C ARG A 61 1.56 5.13 -4.58
N PHE A 62 0.93 5.20 -5.74
CA PHE A 62 1.44 4.63 -6.99
C PHE A 62 0.93 5.42 -8.20
N THR A 63 1.62 5.30 -9.33
CA THR A 63 1.18 5.90 -10.60
C THR A 63 0.30 4.90 -11.33
N VAL A 64 -0.88 5.33 -11.76
CA VAL A 64 -1.80 4.48 -12.52
C VAL A 64 -1.29 4.36 -13.95
N THR A 65 -0.80 3.17 -14.30
CA THR A 65 -0.24 2.88 -15.62
C THR A 65 -1.09 1.87 -16.39
N LEU A 66 -1.87 1.04 -15.69
CA LEU A 66 -2.74 0.04 -16.29
C LEU A 66 -4.21 0.32 -15.99
N ALA A 67 -5.07 0.08 -16.98
CA ALA A 67 -6.53 0.13 -16.78
C ALA A 67 -7.03 -0.86 -15.71
N SER A 68 -6.30 -1.96 -15.48
CA SER A 68 -6.61 -2.95 -14.45
C SER A 68 -6.43 -2.44 -13.02
N GLU A 69 -5.68 -1.36 -12.82
CA GLU A 69 -5.47 -0.73 -11.51
C GLU A 69 -6.66 0.16 -11.11
N VAL A 70 -7.57 0.44 -12.03
CA VAL A 70 -8.81 1.18 -11.78
C VAL A 70 -9.96 0.18 -11.69
N VAL A 71 -10.65 0.18 -10.56
CA VAL A 71 -11.81 -0.70 -10.29
C VAL A 71 -13.03 0.16 -10.02
N TYR A 72 -14.19 -0.21 -10.55
CA TYR A 72 -15.45 0.42 -10.22
C TYR A 72 -16.25 -0.50 -9.30
N THR A 73 -16.47 -0.07 -8.06
CA THR A 73 -17.26 -0.79 -7.07
C THR A 73 -18.23 0.16 -6.37
N GLU A 74 -19.45 -0.29 -6.08
CA GLU A 74 -20.46 0.52 -5.36
C GLU A 74 -20.73 1.90 -5.99
N GLY A 75 -20.62 2.01 -7.31
CA GLY A 75 -20.79 3.28 -8.04
C GLY A 75 -19.65 4.30 -7.87
N ARG A 76 -18.54 3.94 -7.21
CA ARG A 76 -17.34 4.77 -7.07
C ARG A 76 -16.12 4.14 -7.76
N ARG A 77 -15.21 5.01 -8.20
CA ARG A 77 -13.90 4.62 -8.71
C ARG A 77 -12.96 4.33 -7.55
N ARG A 78 -12.26 3.21 -7.60
CA ARG A 78 -11.25 2.75 -6.64
C ARG A 78 -9.95 2.43 -7.37
N TYR A 79 -8.83 2.53 -6.66
CA TYR A 79 -7.50 2.31 -7.19
C TYR A 79 -6.82 1.14 -6.48
N ALA A 80 -6.19 0.25 -7.26
CA ALA A 80 -5.46 -0.92 -6.78
C ALA A 80 -4.04 -0.93 -7.37
N CYS A 81 -3.03 -0.86 -6.51
CA CYS A 81 -1.62 -0.84 -6.95
C CYS A 81 -1.10 -2.20 -7.45
N SER A 82 -1.92 -3.26 -7.40
CA SER A 82 -1.52 -4.62 -7.75
C SER A 82 -2.73 -5.53 -7.95
N MET A 83 -2.53 -6.66 -8.64
CA MET A 83 -3.58 -7.68 -8.81
C MET A 83 -4.12 -8.25 -7.48
N PRO A 84 -3.29 -8.51 -6.45
CA PRO A 84 -3.78 -8.87 -5.11
C PRO A 84 -4.71 -7.82 -4.50
N CYS A 85 -4.31 -6.54 -4.50
CA CYS A 85 -5.14 -5.44 -3.99
C CYS A 85 -6.45 -5.31 -4.77
N ARG A 86 -6.41 -5.52 -6.08
CA ARG A 86 -7.61 -5.53 -6.92
C ARG A 86 -8.58 -6.63 -6.50
N LYS A 87 -8.10 -7.86 -6.33
CA LYS A 87 -8.93 -8.99 -5.89
C LYS A 87 -9.57 -8.71 -4.53
N GLN A 88 -8.83 -8.10 -3.60
CA GLN A 88 -9.36 -7.68 -2.31
C GLN A 88 -10.51 -6.67 -2.47
N LEU A 89 -10.32 -5.59 -3.24
CA LEU A 89 -11.36 -4.57 -3.44
C LEU A 89 -12.62 -5.12 -4.10
N VAL A 90 -12.48 -6.08 -5.01
CA VAL A 90 -13.62 -6.76 -5.64
C VAL A 90 -14.33 -7.65 -4.62
N ALA A 91 -13.60 -8.45 -3.84
CA ALA A 91 -14.19 -9.32 -2.81
C ALA A 91 -14.89 -8.52 -1.69
N GLU A 92 -14.34 -7.38 -1.30
CA GLU A 92 -14.97 -6.45 -0.35
C GLU A 92 -16.28 -5.88 -0.91
N ALA A 93 -16.31 -5.54 -2.19
CA ALA A 93 -17.50 -5.02 -2.86
C ALA A 93 -18.58 -6.07 -3.13
N GLU A 94 -18.18 -7.32 -3.36
CA GLU A 94 -19.08 -8.46 -3.53
C GLU A 94 -19.70 -8.94 -2.20
N GLY A 95 -19.30 -8.33 -1.07
CA GLY A 95 -19.96 -8.53 0.20
C GLY A 95 -19.36 -9.66 1.02
N LEU A 96 -18.06 -9.61 1.31
CA LEU A 96 -17.55 -10.15 2.56
C LEU A 96 -18.03 -9.27 3.73
N ARG A 97 -19.35 -9.25 3.97
CA ARG A 97 -19.90 -8.67 5.18
C ARG A 97 -19.48 -9.58 6.31
N LEU A 98 -18.69 -9.03 7.24
CA LEU A 98 -18.30 -9.71 8.49
C LEU A 98 -19.51 -10.21 9.31
N GLY A 99 -20.75 -9.80 8.95
CA GLY A 99 -22.01 -10.30 9.50
C GLY A 99 -22.48 -11.67 8.98
N ASP A 100 -21.99 -12.14 7.84
CA ASP A 100 -22.42 -13.44 7.28
C ASP A 100 -21.62 -14.63 7.86
N ILE A 101 -20.47 -14.35 8.50
CA ILE A 101 -19.68 -15.37 9.24
C ILE A 101 -20.38 -15.73 10.56
N ALA A 102 -21.28 -14.87 11.07
CA ALA A 102 -22.03 -15.12 12.31
C ALA A 102 -23.31 -15.97 12.10
N THR A 103 -23.74 -16.19 10.86
CA THR A 103 -24.88 -17.06 10.50
C THR A 103 -24.41 -18.33 9.77
N ALA A 104 -23.13 -18.68 9.88
CA ALA A 104 -22.72 -20.05 9.60
C ALA A 104 -23.05 -20.91 10.84
N GLU A 105 -24.32 -21.32 10.95
CA GLU A 105 -24.60 -22.57 11.67
C GLU A 105 -23.70 -23.65 11.05
N PRO A 106 -22.98 -24.44 11.87
CA PRO A 106 -22.16 -25.51 11.34
C PRO A 106 -23.11 -26.48 10.63
N VAL A 107 -23.07 -26.50 9.30
CA VAL A 107 -23.70 -27.56 8.52
C VAL A 107 -22.96 -28.83 8.92
N ALA A 108 -23.60 -29.59 9.80
CA ALA A 108 -23.13 -30.90 10.21
C ALA A 108 -22.93 -31.74 8.94
N GLU A 109 -21.67 -32.07 8.65
CA GLU A 109 -21.32 -33.11 7.70
C GLU A 109 -22.12 -34.38 8.06
N PRO A 110 -22.82 -35.01 7.10
CA PRO A 110 -23.42 -36.30 7.35
C PRO A 110 -22.28 -37.29 7.57
N VAL A 111 -22.08 -37.67 8.84
CA VAL A 111 -21.14 -38.73 9.23
C VAL A 111 -21.58 -39.99 8.49
N ALA A 112 -20.79 -40.38 7.48
CA ALA A 112 -20.96 -41.63 6.78
C ALA A 112 -20.87 -42.77 7.79
N ALA A 113 -21.94 -43.58 7.86
CA ALA A 113 -22.03 -44.72 8.74
C ALA A 113 -20.88 -45.72 8.47
N PRO A 114 -20.24 -46.29 9.51
CA PRO A 114 -19.27 -47.36 9.31
C PRO A 114 -20.00 -48.60 8.77
N THR A 115 -19.53 -49.13 7.64
CA THR A 115 -19.96 -50.42 7.12
C THR A 115 -19.55 -51.54 8.09
N PRO A 116 -20.44 -52.52 8.37
CA PRO A 116 -20.08 -53.64 9.22
C PRO A 116 -19.08 -54.55 8.50
N ILE A 117 -18.00 -54.89 9.20
CA ILE A 117 -17.04 -55.92 8.80
C ILE A 117 -17.74 -57.27 8.96
N THR A 118 -18.13 -57.92 7.86
CA THR A 118 -18.53 -59.33 7.85
C THR A 118 -17.28 -60.20 7.82
N ALA A 119 -17.04 -60.94 8.91
CA ALA A 119 -16.08 -62.03 8.99
C ALA A 119 -16.70 -63.32 8.42
N ALA A 120 -15.98 -63.99 7.54
CA ALA A 120 -16.15 -65.41 7.19
C ALA A 120 -14.77 -65.97 6.80
#